data_AF-A0AAD0YTK1-F1
#
_entry.id   AF-A0AAD0YTK1-F1
#
_cell.length_a   1.000
_cell.length_b   1.000
_cell.length_c   1.000
_cell.angle_alpha   90.00
_cell.angle_beta   90.00
_cell.angle_gamma   90.00
#
_symmetry.space_group_name_H-M   'P 1'
#
loop_
_entity.id
_entity.type
_entity.pdbx_description
1 polymer ?
#
loop_
_entity_poly.entity_id
_entity_poly.type
_entity_poly.pdbx_seq_one_letter_code
_entity_poly.pdbx_strand_id
1 'polypeptide(L)'
;MEPIHEELYDNEVTVTLALLNRDLQEMMNHCALYKWKYEMINSYNLQVRIPKDSVHLLFYLGHKILSGLSLAADPDHANLQLQI
;
A
#
# COMPACT_ATOMS: atom_id res chain seq x y z
N MET A 1 -12.89 40.84 -1.67
CA MET A 1 -11.81 39.85 -1.61
C MET A 1 -12.49 38.56 -1.24
N GLU A 2 -12.75 37.71 -2.23
CA GLU A 2 -13.40 36.42 -1.98
C GLU A 2 -12.40 35.50 -1.26
N PRO A 3 -12.82 34.71 -0.26
CA PRO A 3 -11.94 33.73 0.32
C PRO A 3 -11.60 32.70 -0.76
N ILE A 4 -10.31 32.58 -1.06
CA ILE A 4 -9.81 31.51 -1.92
C ILE A 4 -10.05 30.24 -1.12
N HIS A 5 -11.09 29.49 -1.49
CA HIS A 5 -11.29 28.14 -1.01
C HIS A 5 -10.14 27.30 -1.57
N GLU A 6 -9.01 27.28 -0.88
CA GLU A 6 -8.04 26.20 -0.97
C GLU A 6 -8.70 24.94 -0.38
N GLU A 7 -9.66 24.38 -1.10
CA GLU A 7 -9.82 22.93 -1.11
C GLU A 7 -8.55 22.38 -1.78
N LEU A 8 -7.46 22.36 -1.03
CA LEU A 8 -6.34 21.47 -1.28
C LEU A 8 -6.96 20.07 -1.24
N TYR A 9 -7.38 19.59 -2.40
CA TYR A 9 -7.89 18.25 -2.61
C TYR A 9 -6.84 17.29 -2.07
N ASP A 10 -7.01 16.87 -0.82
CA ASP A 10 -6.20 15.83 -0.21
C ASP A 10 -6.60 14.54 -0.92
N ASN A 11 -5.93 14.29 -2.05
CA ASN A 11 -6.15 13.16 -2.93
C ASN A 11 -5.55 11.87 -2.34
N GLU A 12 -5.08 11.93 -1.10
CA GLU A 12 -4.58 10.79 -0.35
C GLU A 12 -5.63 10.33 0.67
N VAL A 13 -5.54 9.05 1.05
CA VAL A 13 -6.22 8.44 2.17
C VAL A 13 -5.15 7.95 3.12
N THR A 14 -5.30 8.26 4.40
CA THR A 14 -4.42 7.73 5.43
C THR A 14 -5.03 6.47 6.03
N VAL A 15 -4.27 5.38 6.05
CA VAL A 15 -4.66 4.10 6.65
C VAL A 15 -3.61 3.66 7.66
N THR A 16 -4.04 2.98 8.71
CA THR A 16 -3.14 2.34 9.68
C THR A 16 -3.27 0.83 9.54
N LEU A 17 -2.15 0.16 9.31
CA LEU A 17 -2.05 -1.27 9.10
C LEU A 17 -1.34 -1.90 10.30
N ALA A 18 -2.01 -2.84 10.97
CA ALA A 18 -1.41 -3.68 12.00
C ALA A 18 -0.95 -4.98 11.36
N LEU A 19 0.36 -5.19 11.27
CA LEU A 19 0.98 -6.26 10.49
C LEU A 19 2.01 -7.03 11.31
N LEU A 20 2.17 -8.33 11.03
CA LEU A 20 3.31 -9.09 11.53
C LEU A 20 4.60 -8.61 10.88
N ASN A 21 5.75 -8.88 11.52
CA ASN A 21 7.03 -8.32 11.07
C ASN A 21 7.37 -8.63 9.60
N ARG A 22 7.07 -9.84 9.11
CA ARG A 22 7.29 -10.19 7.70
C ARG A 22 6.42 -9.34 6.76
N ASP A 23 5.12 -9.28 7.04
CA ASP A 23 4.14 -8.58 6.22
C ASP A 23 4.35 -7.06 6.25
N LEU A 24 4.84 -6.56 7.39
CA LEU A 24 5.25 -5.17 7.56
C LEU A 24 6.38 -4.80 6.61
N GLN A 25 7.44 -5.62 6.54
CA GLN A 25 8.57 -5.39 5.62
C GLN A 25 8.12 -5.47 4.16
N GLU A 26 7.25 -6.43 3.82
CA GLU A 26 6.70 -6.56 2.47
C GLU A 26 5.85 -5.33 2.09
N MET A 27 5.00 -4.85 3.01
CA MET A 27 4.20 -3.65 2.80
C MET A 27 5.07 -2.40 2.65
N MET A 28 6.14 -2.26 3.43
CA MET A 28 7.11 -1.15 3.29
C MET A 28 7.78 -1.16 1.91
N ASN A 29 8.17 -2.34 1.41
CA ASN A 29 8.72 -2.47 0.05
C ASN A 29 7.71 -2.04 -1.02
N HIS A 30 6.44 -2.42 -0.87
CA HIS A 30 5.39 -1.97 -1.78
C HIS A 30 5.15 -0.47 -1.71
N CYS A 31 5.17 0.12 -0.52
CA CYS A 31 5.06 1.58 -0.38
C CYS A 31 6.21 2.30 -1.11
N ALA A 32 7.44 1.79 -1.01
CA ALA A 32 8.58 2.32 -1.75
C ALA A 32 8.41 2.19 -3.27
N LEU A 33 7.94 1.03 -3.75
CA LEU A 33 7.68 0.77 -5.17
C LEU A 33 6.65 1.74 -5.76
N TYR A 34 5.53 1.94 -5.04
CA TYR A 34 4.43 2.81 -5.47
C TYR A 34 4.59 4.27 -5.04
N LYS A 35 5.73 4.62 -4.40
CA LYS A 35 6.03 5.97 -3.87
C LYS A 35 4.97 6.48 -2.90
N TRP A 36 4.35 5.58 -2.14
CA TRP A 36 3.43 5.94 -1.07
C TRP A 36 4.20 6.41 0.16
N LYS A 37 3.71 7.47 0.82
CA LYS A 37 4.32 7.95 2.06
C LYS A 37 3.91 7.01 3.19
N TYR A 38 4.85 6.67 4.06
CA TYR A 38 4.53 5.86 5.23
C TYR A 38 5.39 6.24 6.43
N GLU A 39 4.89 5.90 7.61
CA GLU A 39 5.54 6.09 8.90
C GLU A 39 5.24 4.90 9.82
N MET A 40 6.25 4.41 10.54
CA MET A 40 6.01 3.45 11.63
C MET A 40 5.56 4.21 12.87
N ILE A 41 4.34 3.93 13.34
CA ILE A 41 3.82 4.48 14.59
C ILE A 41 4.36 3.69 15.79
N ASN A 42 4.50 2.37 15.63
CA ASN A 42 5.12 1.47 16.61
C ASN A 42 5.63 0.19 15.92
N SER A 43 6.15 -0.77 16.68
CA SER A 43 6.81 -1.98 16.15
C SER A 43 5.98 -2.84 15.18
N TYR A 44 4.65 -2.67 15.14
CA TYR A 44 3.76 -3.47 14.29
C TYR A 44 2.70 -2.65 13.54
N ASN A 45 2.70 -1.33 13.70
CA ASN A 45 1.71 -0.44 13.09
C ASN A 45 2.36 0.50 12.10
N LEU A 46 1.96 0.36 10.83
CA LEU A 46 2.38 1.21 9.73
C LEU A 46 1.25 2.16 9.35
N GLN A 47 1.50 3.46 9.41
CA GLN A 47 0.64 4.45 8.79
C GLN A 47 1.07 4.65 7.34
N VAL A 48 0.14 4.58 6.40
CA VAL A 48 0.40 4.75 4.97
C VAL A 48 -0.55 5.81 4.43
N ARG A 49 -0.03 6.72 3.61
CA ARG A 49 -0.82 7.68 2.83
C ARG A 49 -0.82 7.24 1.37
N ILE A 50 -2.01 6.93 0.89
CA ILE A 50 -2.23 6.26 -0.39
C ILE A 50 -3.10 7.16 -1.26
N PRO A 51 -2.71 7.44 -2.51
CA PRO A 51 -3.59 8.12 -3.46
C PRO A 51 -4.95 7.41 -3.58
N LYS A 52 -6.06 8.15 -3.60
CA LYS A 52 -7.43 7.60 -3.64
C LYS A 52 -7.67 6.65 -4.82
N ASP A 53 -7.09 6.98 -5.97
CA ASP A 53 -7.11 6.15 -7.18
C ASP A 53 -6.37 4.82 -7.03
N SER A 54 -5.47 4.73 -6.04
CA SER A 54 -4.58 3.60 -5.77
C SER A 54 -5.04 2.73 -4.60
N VAL A 55 -6.17 3.05 -3.96
CA VAL A 55 -6.71 2.29 -2.82
C VAL A 55 -6.98 0.82 -3.18
N HIS A 56 -7.34 0.51 -4.43
CA HIS A 56 -7.52 -0.86 -4.90
C HIS A 56 -6.25 -1.71 -4.75
N LEU A 57 -5.06 -1.11 -4.86
CA LEU A 57 -3.79 -1.80 -4.65
C LEU A 57 -3.62 -2.21 -3.19
N LEU A 58 -4.12 -1.42 -2.22
CA LEU A 58 -4.11 -1.81 -0.81
C LEU A 58 -4.92 -3.08 -0.58
N PHE A 59 -6.12 -3.17 -1.17
CA PHE A 59 -6.96 -4.36 -1.08
C PHE A 59 -6.29 -5.59 -1.70
N TYR A 60 -5.65 -5.41 -2.86
CA TYR A 60 -4.88 -6.48 -3.50
C TYR A 60 -3.72 -6.97 -2.61
N LEU A 61 -2.95 -6.05 -2.02
CA LEU A 61 -1.85 -6.40 -1.10
C LEU A 61 -2.35 -7.11 0.16
N GLY A 62 -3.46 -6.62 0.74
CA GLY A 62 -4.11 -7.26 1.88
C GLY A 62 -4.55 -8.69 1.56
N HIS A 63 -5.21 -8.90 0.41
CA HIS A 63 -5.57 -10.24 -0.05
C HIS A 63 -4.34 -11.13 -0.22
N LYS A 64 -3.29 -10.63 -0.89
CA LYS A 64 -2.05 -11.36 -1.12
C LYS A 64 -1.40 -11.85 0.19
N ILE A 65 -1.30 -10.97 1.19
CA ILE A 65 -0.78 -11.30 2.52
C ILE A 65 -1.65 -12.37 3.19
N LEU A 66 -2.98 -12.19 3.20
CA LEU A 66 -3.91 -13.11 3.86
C LEU A 66 -4.01 -14.48 3.16
N SER A 67 -3.81 -14.53 1.84
CA SER A 67 -3.80 -15.76 1.06
C SER A 67 -2.46 -16.52 1.12
N GLY A 68 -1.42 -15.95 1.73
CA GLY A 68 -0.08 -16.55 1.77
C GLY A 68 0.62 -16.60 0.40
N LEU A 69 0.17 -15.80 -0.56
CA LEU A 69 0.75 -15.70 -1.90
C LEU A 69 2.03 -14.85 -1.83
N SER A 70 3.15 -15.46 -1.42
CA SER A 70 4.44 -14.79 -1.48
C SER A 70 4.84 -14.62 -2.94
N LEU A 71 4.83 -13.37 -3.46
CA LEU A 71 5.65 -13.06 -4.63
C LEU A 71 7.10 -13.06 -4.12
N ALA A 72 7.74 -14.23 -4.17
CA ALA A 72 9.17 -14.22 -4.41
C ALA A 72 9.35 -13.37 -5.67
N ALA A 73 10.17 -12.32 -5.59
CA ALA A 73 10.69 -11.64 -6.75
C ALA A 73 11.59 -12.65 -7.48
N ASP A 74 10.95 -13.59 -8.15
CA ASP A 74 11.58 -14.56 -9.02
C ASP A 74 11.55 -13.92 -10.42
N PRO A 75 12.69 -13.49 -10.98
CA PRO A 75 12.73 -12.88 -12.30
C PRO A 75 12.27 -13.82 -13.42
N ASP A 76 12.02 -15.11 -13.13
CA ASP A 76 11.60 -16.12 -14.11
C ASP A 76 10.09 -16.38 -14.13
N HIS A 77 9.31 -15.88 -13.17
CA HIS A 77 7.86 -16.13 -13.08
C HIS A 77 6.97 -14.97 -13.57
N ALA A 78 7.39 -14.30 -14.65
CA ALA A 78 6.56 -13.31 -15.38
C ALA A 78 5.36 -13.92 -16.14
N ASN A 79 5.01 -15.20 -15.91
CA ASN A 79 4.08 -15.95 -16.75
C ASN A 79 3.08 -16.82 -15.94
N LEU A 80 2.45 -16.24 -14.92
CA LEU A 80 1.19 -16.80 -14.42
C LEU A 80 0.05 -15.86 -14.76
N GLN A 81 -0.52 -16.20 -15.92
CA GLN A 81 -1.77 -15.81 -16.51
C GLN A 81 -2.82 -15.37 -15.48
N LEU A 82 -3.23 -14.11 -15.58
CA LEU A 82 -4.59 -13.70 -15.27
C LEU A 82 -5.51 -14.35 -16.30
N GLN A 83 -6.10 -15.50 -15.95
CA GLN A 83 -7.36 -15.93 -16.53
C GLN A 83 -8.47 -15.50 -15.59
N ILE A 84 -9.12 -14.39 -15.93
CA ILE A 84 -10.52 -14.11 -15.62
C ILE A 84 -11.23 -14.04 -16.98
#